data_AF-A0AAV5NL75-F1
#
_entry.id   AF-A0AAV5NL75-F1
#
_cell.length_a   1.000
_cell.length_b   1.000
_cell.length_c   1.000
_cell.angle_alpha   90.00
_cell.angle_beta   90.00
_cell.angle_gamma   90.00
#
_symmetry.space_group_name_H-M   'P 1'
#
loop_
_entity.id
_entity.type
_entity.pdbx_description
1 polymer ?
#
loop_
_entity_poly.entity_id
_entity_poly.type
_entity_poly.pdbx_seq_one_letter_code
_entity_poly.pdbx_strand_id
1 'polypeptide(L)'
;MDNIGFKNEIAIIHLGDKVYELSINSSLALRKWISKNDTSILFCRIDKHENLYESTLDDSSIYRIFRRGSQLLGLSGRERFSGQSSRIGAVKELASQGYKLKEIQDFGRWLSPAMPAQYLGKLGTADKEKLKFVTIKPWD
;
A
#
# COMPACT_ATOMS: atom_id res chain seq x y z
N MET A 1 -15.87 -11.26 -2.69
CA MET A 1 -14.73 -10.39 -3.08
C MET A 1 -15.26 -9.11 -3.75
N ASP A 2 -16.27 -8.49 -3.14
CA ASP A 2 -17.25 -7.72 -3.91
C ASP A 2 -16.79 -6.28 -4.21
N ASN A 3 -15.63 -5.93 -3.65
CA ASN A 3 -14.97 -4.64 -3.81
C ASN A 3 -14.03 -4.58 -5.03
N ILE A 4 -14.01 -5.61 -5.88
CA ILE A 4 -13.14 -5.70 -7.05
C ILE A 4 -14.00 -5.89 -8.29
N GLY A 5 -13.97 -4.90 -9.18
CA GLY A 5 -14.53 -4.97 -10.53
C GLY A 5 -13.43 -5.10 -11.57
N PHE A 6 -13.82 -5.47 -12.79
CA PHE A 6 -12.93 -5.42 -13.96
C PHE A 6 -13.65 -4.67 -15.07
N LYS A 7 -12.99 -3.65 -15.64
CA LYS A 7 -13.41 -2.96 -16.86
C LYS A 7 -12.39 -3.30 -17.94
N ASN A 8 -12.77 -4.14 -18.89
CA ASN A 8 -11.84 -4.79 -19.82
C ASN A 8 -10.73 -5.54 -19.03
N GLU A 9 -9.47 -5.20 -19.28
CA GLU A 9 -8.30 -5.76 -18.59
C GLU A 9 -7.85 -4.99 -17.34
N ILE A 10 -8.55 -3.93 -16.97
CA ILE A 10 -8.18 -3.09 -15.83
C ILE A 10 -9.04 -3.46 -14.62
N ALA A 11 -8.38 -3.80 -13.53
CA ALA A 11 -9.01 -4.02 -12.24
C ALA A 11 -9.35 -2.68 -11.58
N ILE A 12 -10.56 -2.59 -11.07
CA ILE A 12 -11.13 -1.44 -10.38
C ILE A 12 -11.38 -1.85 -8.93
N ILE A 13 -10.75 -1.15 -7.98
CA ILE A 13 -10.82 -1.47 -6.56
C ILE A 13 -11.63 -0.40 -5.83
N HIS A 14 -12.70 -0.83 -5.17
CA HIS A 14 -13.54 0.01 -4.34
C HIS A 14 -13.08 -0.08 -2.88
N LEU A 15 -12.73 1.05 -2.26
CA LEU A 15 -12.27 1.13 -0.88
C LEU A 15 -12.98 2.28 -0.16
N GLY A 16 -14.12 1.98 0.45
CA GLY A 16 -14.98 3.01 1.03
C GLY A 16 -15.56 3.89 -0.07
N ASP A 17 -15.33 5.20 0.02
CA ASP A 17 -15.73 6.21 -0.97
C ASP A 17 -14.74 6.36 -2.13
N LYS A 18 -13.58 5.68 -2.08
CA LYS A 18 -12.53 5.77 -3.09
C LYS A 18 -12.61 4.63 -4.09
N VAL A 19 -12.28 4.95 -5.34
CA VAL A 19 -12.16 4.00 -6.44
C VAL A 19 -10.77 4.13 -7.04
N TYR A 20 -10.07 3.01 -7.17
CA TYR A 20 -8.71 2.95 -7.72
C TYR A 20 -8.67 2.08 -8.95
N GLU A 21 -8.05 2.58 -10.01
CA GLU A 21 -7.68 1.77 -11.17
C GLU A 21 -6.28 1.20 -10.94
N LEU A 22 -6.12 -0.10 -11.14
CA LEU A 22 -4.80 -0.73 -11.10
C LEU A 22 -4.09 -0.57 -12.44
N SER A 23 -2.75 -0.57 -12.42
CA SER A 23 -1.97 -0.72 -13.64
C SER A 23 -2.32 -2.03 -14.36
N ILE A 24 -2.02 -2.12 -15.66
CA ILE A 24 -2.32 -3.33 -16.44
C ILE A 24 -1.60 -4.56 -15.86
N ASN A 25 -0.34 -4.40 -15.45
CA ASN A 25 0.45 -5.49 -14.86
C ASN A 25 -0.13 -5.96 -13.52
N SER A 26 -0.56 -5.01 -12.68
CA SER A 26 -1.21 -5.33 -11.40
C SER A 26 -2.58 -5.99 -11.61
N SER A 27 -3.34 -5.55 -12.62
CA SER A 27 -4.64 -6.11 -12.98
C SER A 27 -4.52 -7.56 -13.46
N LEU A 28 -3.55 -7.84 -14.33
CA LEU A 28 -3.25 -9.20 -14.81
C LEU A 28 -2.82 -10.13 -13.67
N ALA A 29 -1.93 -9.65 -12.79
CA ALA A 29 -1.49 -10.42 -11.62
C ALA A 29 -2.67 -10.73 -10.67
N LEU A 30 -3.52 -9.74 -10.41
CA LEU A 30 -4.72 -9.91 -9.58
C LEU A 30 -5.71 -10.89 -10.20
N ARG A 31 -5.99 -10.78 -11.50
CA ARG A 31 -6.87 -11.69 -12.23
C ARG A 31 -6.38 -13.13 -12.13
N LYS A 32 -5.08 -13.35 -12.39
CA LYS A 32 -4.45 -14.68 -12.30
C LYS A 32 -4.51 -15.26 -10.89
N TRP A 33 -4.40 -14.41 -9.87
CA TRP A 33 -4.52 -14.83 -8.49
C TRP A 33 -5.97 -15.21 -8.14
N ILE A 34 -6.95 -14.36 -8.48
CA ILE A 34 -8.37 -14.63 -8.23
C ILE A 34 -8.82 -15.92 -8.92
N SER A 35 -8.35 -16.20 -10.14
CA SER A 35 -8.71 -17.46 -10.84
C SER A 35 -8.20 -18.73 -10.14
N LYS A 36 -7.28 -18.59 -9.18
CA LYS A 36 -6.69 -19.70 -8.41
C LYS A 36 -7.14 -19.71 -6.95
N ASN A 37 -7.71 -18.61 -6.47
CA ASN A 37 -8.10 -18.45 -5.08
C ASN A 37 -9.56 -18.86 -4.91
N ASP A 38 -9.79 -19.98 -4.26
CA ASP A 38 -11.12 -20.50 -3.92
C ASP A 38 -11.65 -20.02 -2.56
N THR A 39 -10.87 -19.20 -1.85
CA THR A 39 -11.27 -18.67 -0.53
C THR A 39 -12.11 -17.41 -0.64
N SER A 40 -12.82 -17.08 0.44
CA SER A 40 -13.58 -15.83 0.55
C SER A 40 -12.70 -14.58 0.74
N ILE A 41 -11.44 -14.76 1.11
CA ILE A 41 -10.48 -13.70 1.45
C ILE A 41 -9.54 -13.43 0.27
N LEU A 42 -9.41 -12.15 -0.14
CA LEU A 42 -8.61 -11.82 -1.32
C LEU A 42 -7.16 -12.30 -1.20
N PHE A 43 -6.44 -11.90 -0.16
CA PHE A 43 -5.08 -12.39 0.09
C PHE A 43 -5.10 -13.27 1.33
N CYS A 44 -5.08 -14.57 1.09
CA CYS A 44 -5.20 -15.60 2.10
C CYS A 44 -3.85 -16.25 2.41
N ARG A 45 -3.76 -16.94 3.54
CA ARG A 45 -2.59 -17.75 3.88
C ARG A 45 -2.41 -18.89 2.87
N ILE A 46 -1.14 -19.16 2.54
CA ILE A 46 -0.71 -20.28 1.69
C ILE A 46 0.36 -21.05 2.47
N ASP A 47 0.23 -22.38 2.58
CA ASP A 47 1.27 -23.21 3.20
C ASP A 47 2.34 -23.67 2.18
N LYS A 48 3.31 -24.44 2.66
CA LYS A 48 4.40 -24.98 1.83
C LYS A 48 3.96 -26.04 0.81
N HIS A 49 2.72 -26.54 0.92
CA HIS A 49 2.11 -27.51 0.03
C HIS A 49 1.09 -26.84 -0.92
N GLU A 50 1.09 -25.50 -0.97
CA GLU A 50 0.20 -24.69 -1.81
C GLU A 50 -1.28 -24.74 -1.43
N ASN A 51 -1.60 -25.23 -0.21
CA ASN A 51 -2.96 -25.18 0.30
C ASN A 51 -3.36 -23.76 0.70
N LEU A 52 -4.57 -23.36 0.32
CA LEU A 52 -5.18 -22.09 0.71
C LEU A 52 -6.02 -22.25 1.98
N TYR A 53 -6.07 -21.20 2.79
CA TYR A 53 -6.79 -21.19 4.07
C TYR A 53 -7.68 -19.96 4.20
N GLU A 54 -8.85 -20.09 4.81
CA GLU A 54 -9.77 -19.00 5.16
C GLU A 54 -9.24 -18.15 6.33
N SER A 55 -8.04 -17.59 6.15
CA SER A 55 -7.38 -16.68 7.09
C SER A 55 -6.60 -15.63 6.31
N THR A 56 -6.63 -14.39 6.79
CA THR A 56 -5.87 -13.28 6.20
C THR A 56 -4.37 -13.49 6.34
N LEU A 57 -3.60 -12.86 5.46
CA LEU A 57 -2.16 -12.69 5.69
C LEU A 57 -1.91 -11.93 7.01
N ASP A 58 -0.89 -12.36 7.75
CA ASP A 58 -0.39 -11.65 8.93
C ASP A 58 0.76 -10.69 8.56
N ASP A 59 1.12 -9.81 9.49
CA ASP A 59 2.23 -8.86 9.33
C ASP A 59 3.55 -9.55 8.97
N SER A 60 3.79 -10.74 9.52
CA SER A 60 4.95 -11.56 9.21
C SER A 60 4.98 -12.03 7.75
N SER A 61 3.83 -12.38 7.19
CA SER A 61 3.68 -12.80 5.80
C SER A 61 3.89 -11.63 4.86
N ILE A 62 3.32 -10.46 5.18
CA ILE A 62 3.54 -9.22 4.43
C ILE A 62 5.04 -8.87 4.43
N TYR A 63 5.70 -8.92 5.60
CA TYR A 63 7.14 -8.69 5.72
C TYR A 63 7.95 -9.67 4.86
N ARG A 64 7.62 -10.97 4.88
CA ARG A 64 8.30 -12.00 4.07
C ARG A 64 8.15 -11.75 2.57
N ILE A 65 6.98 -11.28 2.11
CA ILE A 65 6.74 -10.94 0.71
C ILE A 65 7.69 -9.81 0.27
N PHE A 66 7.78 -8.72 1.02
CA PHE A 66 8.69 -7.62 0.71
C PHE A 66 10.17 -8.01 0.79
N ARG A 67 10.53 -8.83 1.80
CA ARG A 67 11.90 -9.36 1.93
C ARG A 67 12.26 -10.23 0.73
N ARG A 68 11.36 -11.11 0.28
CA ARG A 68 11.56 -11.94 -0.91
C ARG A 68 11.71 -11.09 -2.17
N GLY A 69 10.87 -10.06 -2.34
CA GLY A 69 11.00 -9.10 -3.43
C GLY A 69 12.37 -8.40 -3.45
N SER A 70 12.85 -7.99 -2.28
CA SER A 70 14.19 -7.39 -2.13
C SER A 70 15.29 -8.35 -2.56
N GLN A 71 15.20 -9.62 -2.16
CA GLN A 71 16.17 -10.66 -2.53
C GLN A 71 16.17 -10.93 -4.04
N LEU A 72 14.98 -11.00 -4.66
CA LEU A 72 14.83 -11.20 -6.10
C LEU A 72 15.48 -10.07 -6.92
N LEU A 73 15.45 -8.85 -6.39
CA LEU A 73 16.01 -7.67 -7.03
C LEU A 73 17.46 -7.37 -6.60
N GLY A 74 18.08 -8.21 -5.75
CA GLY A 74 19.44 -8.01 -5.26
C GLY A 74 19.62 -6.79 -4.34
N LEU A 75 18.54 -6.28 -3.74
CA LEU A 75 18.57 -5.06 -2.92
C LEU A 75 19.18 -5.32 -1.53
N SER A 76 19.99 -4.39 -1.06
CA SER A 76 20.70 -4.52 0.21
C SER A 76 20.61 -3.27 1.09
N GLY A 77 20.95 -3.39 2.37
CA GLY A 77 20.96 -2.27 3.31
C GLY A 77 19.66 -1.46 3.34
N ARG A 78 19.77 -0.16 3.08
CA ARG A 78 18.66 0.82 3.09
C ARG A 78 17.72 0.71 1.89
N GLU A 79 18.09 -0.05 0.86
CA GLU A 79 17.28 -0.22 -0.35
C GLU A 79 16.30 -1.39 -0.22
N ARG A 80 16.44 -2.20 0.84
CA ARG A 80 15.52 -3.29 1.13
C ARG A 80 14.10 -2.76 1.29
N PHE A 81 13.16 -3.44 0.64
CA PHE A 81 11.76 -3.12 0.80
C PHE A 81 11.26 -3.47 2.20
N SER A 82 10.36 -2.63 2.67
CA SER A 82 9.57 -2.76 3.89
C SER A 82 8.09 -2.60 3.54
N GLY A 83 7.19 -2.85 4.50
CA GLY A 83 5.74 -2.66 4.29
C GLY A 83 5.36 -1.24 3.83
N GLN A 84 6.16 -0.21 4.15
CA GLN A 84 5.89 1.16 3.71
C GLN A 84 6.52 1.49 2.36
N SER A 85 7.41 0.66 1.82
CA SER A 85 8.14 0.97 0.58
C SER A 85 7.21 1.20 -0.60
N SER A 86 6.14 0.41 -0.75
CA SER A 86 5.14 0.63 -1.80
C SER A 86 4.44 1.99 -1.67
N ARG A 87 4.12 2.42 -0.45
CA ARG A 87 3.50 3.74 -0.21
C ARG A 87 4.47 4.88 -0.51
N ILE A 88 5.73 4.76 -0.10
CA ILE A 88 6.75 5.76 -0.39
C ILE A 88 6.98 5.89 -1.91
N GLY A 89 7.07 4.76 -2.61
CA GLY A 89 7.20 4.72 -4.06
C GLY A 89 6.02 5.41 -4.76
N ALA A 90 4.79 5.07 -4.37
CA ALA A 90 3.59 5.69 -4.93
C ALA A 90 3.54 7.21 -4.70
N VAL A 91 3.96 7.70 -3.54
CA VAL A 91 4.03 9.16 -3.25
C VAL A 91 5.00 9.86 -4.20
N LYS A 92 6.18 9.27 -4.40
CA LYS A 92 7.19 9.83 -5.30
C LYS A 92 6.71 9.82 -6.76
N GLU A 93 6.04 8.75 -7.17
CA GLU A 93 5.47 8.61 -8.51
C GLU A 93 4.33 9.60 -8.77
N LEU A 94 3.40 9.76 -7.83
CA LEU A 94 2.34 10.77 -7.99
C LEU A 94 2.92 12.19 -8.03
N ALA A 95 3.94 12.48 -7.22
CA ALA A 95 4.60 13.77 -7.26
C ALA A 95 5.37 14.01 -8.57
N SER A 96 6.02 13.00 -9.15
CA SER A 96 6.69 13.12 -10.45
C SER A 96 5.70 13.37 -11.59
N GLN A 97 4.47 12.88 -11.45
CA GLN A 97 3.34 13.16 -12.34
C GLN A 97 2.69 14.53 -12.11
N GLY A 98 3.19 15.33 -11.16
CA GLY A 98 2.72 16.70 -10.90
C GLY A 98 1.58 16.82 -9.87
N TYR A 99 1.19 15.74 -9.20
CA TYR A 99 0.18 15.80 -8.14
C TYR A 99 0.68 16.65 -6.97
N LYS A 100 -0.22 17.48 -6.43
CA LYS A 100 0.02 18.31 -5.26
C LYS A 100 -0.10 17.46 -3.99
N LEU A 101 0.53 17.92 -2.91
CA LEU A 101 0.55 17.23 -1.63
C LEU A 101 -0.85 16.87 -1.10
N LYS A 102 -1.84 17.76 -1.29
CA LYS A 102 -3.24 17.50 -0.88
C LYS A 102 -3.89 16.37 -1.69
N GLU A 103 -3.61 16.30 -2.98
CA GLU A 103 -4.12 15.26 -3.87
C GLU A 103 -3.47 13.91 -3.55
N ILE A 104 -2.15 13.91 -3.28
CA ILE A 104 -1.44 12.72 -2.81
C ILE A 104 -1.98 12.26 -1.45
N GLN A 105 -2.22 13.20 -0.52
CA GLN A 105 -2.83 12.91 0.77
C GLN A 105 -4.17 12.18 0.61
N ASP A 106 -5.05 12.76 -0.20
CA ASP A 106 -6.38 12.21 -0.48
C ASP A 106 -6.30 10.84 -1.16
N PHE A 107 -5.47 10.71 -2.19
CA PHE A 107 -5.26 9.46 -2.93
C PHE A 107 -4.76 8.34 -2.02
N GLY A 108 -3.76 8.61 -1.18
CA GLY A 108 -3.22 7.62 -0.24
C GLY A 108 -4.04 7.43 1.04
N ARG A 109 -5.15 8.18 1.19
CA ARG A 109 -6.05 8.16 2.35
C ARG A 109 -5.32 8.42 3.67
N TRP A 110 -4.36 9.34 3.65
CA TRP A 110 -3.70 9.77 4.88
C TRP A 110 -4.58 10.74 5.65
N LEU A 111 -4.71 10.50 6.96
CA LEU A 111 -5.42 11.39 7.87
C LEU A 111 -4.89 12.83 7.83
N SER A 112 -3.58 12.99 7.64
CA SER A 112 -2.92 14.29 7.55
C SER A 112 -1.83 14.30 6.47
N PRO A 113 -1.40 15.47 5.98
CA PRO A 113 -0.34 15.55 4.99
C PRO A 113 1.06 15.26 5.55
N ALA A 114 1.18 14.96 6.85
CA ALA A 114 2.47 14.77 7.52
C ALA A 114 3.31 13.66 6.87
N MET A 115 2.72 12.47 6.68
CA MET A 115 3.42 11.32 6.11
C MET A 115 3.81 11.51 4.63
N PRO A 116 2.90 11.90 3.71
CA PRO A 116 3.30 12.15 2.33
C PRO A 116 4.29 13.32 2.23
N ALA A 117 4.20 14.36 3.07
CA ALA A 117 5.21 15.42 3.13
C ALA A 117 6.59 14.88 3.53
N GLN A 118 6.65 14.02 4.55
CA GLN A 118 7.90 13.37 4.98
C GLN A 118 8.51 12.52 3.86
N TYR A 119 7.70 11.75 3.13
CA TYR A 119 8.17 10.92 2.02
C TYR A 119 8.64 11.72 0.80
N LEU A 120 8.15 12.95 0.64
CA LEU A 120 8.64 13.93 -0.34
C LEU A 120 9.83 14.76 0.17
N GLY A 121 10.33 14.52 1.39
CA GLY A 121 11.43 15.29 1.97
C GLY A 121 11.03 16.70 2.45
N LYS A 122 9.73 17.02 2.52
CA LYS A 122 9.20 18.30 3.01
C LYS A 122 9.08 18.28 4.53
N LEU A 123 10.22 18.12 5.23
CA LEU A 123 10.28 17.85 6.66
C LEU A 123 9.63 18.95 7.52
N GLY A 124 9.85 20.23 7.20
CA GLY A 124 9.22 21.33 7.95
C GLY A 124 7.69 21.33 7.88
N THR A 125 7.12 20.97 6.72
CA THR A 125 5.67 20.75 6.59
C THR A 125 5.23 19.52 7.38
N ALA A 126 5.98 18.42 7.29
CA ALA A 126 5.65 17.19 8.00
C ALA A 126 5.59 17.40 9.51
N ASP A 127 6.58 18.10 10.08
CA ASP A 127 6.68 18.31 11.52
C ASP A 127 5.59 19.26 12.03
N LYS A 128 5.31 20.35 11.29
CA LYS A 128 4.19 21.24 11.60
C LYS A 128 2.84 20.51 11.65
N GLU A 129 2.63 19.57 10.73
CA GLU A 129 1.39 18.78 10.68
C GLU A 129 1.31 17.73 11.78
N LYS A 130 2.44 17.11 12.16
CA LYS A 130 2.50 16.20 13.32
C LYS A 130 2.15 16.91 14.63
N LEU A 131 2.64 18.14 14.82
CA LEU A 131 2.39 18.92 16.04
C LEU A 131 0.90 19.14 16.33
N LYS A 132 0.05 19.20 15.30
CA LYS A 132 -1.41 19.35 15.47
C LYS A 132 -2.07 18.17 16.20
N PHE A 133 -1.42 17.01 16.22
CA PHE A 133 -1.93 15.80 16.87
C PHE A 133 -1.25 15.52 18.21
N VAL A 134 -0.25 16.32 18.60
CA VAL A 134 0.38 16.23 19.92
C VAL A 134 -0.58 16.86 20.93
N THR A 135 -1.22 16.02 21.73
CA THR A 135 -1.94 16.50 22.91
C THR A 135 -0.92 16.67 24.04
N ILE A 136 -0.64 17.91 24.42
CA ILE A 136 0.13 18.16 25.65
C ILE A 136 -0.81 17.80 26.80
N LYS A 137 -0.53 16.69 27.48
CA LYS A 137 -1.22 16.40 28.74
C LYS A 137 -0.80 17.47 29.76
N PRO A 138 -1.76 18.16 30.40
CA PRO A 138 -1.44 18.99 31.55
C PRO A 138 -0.73 18.14 32.61
N TRP A 139 0.26 18.73 33.26
CA TRP A 139 0.80 18.17 34.49
C TRP A 139 -0.21 18.46 35.61
N ASP A 140 -1.13 17.52 35.81
CA ASP A 140 -1.91 17.37 37.05
C ASP A 140 -1.71 15.94 37.57
#